data_AF-A0A2V6XNE2-F1
#
_entry.id   AF-A0A2V6XNE2-F1
#
_cell.length_a   1.000
_cell.length_b   1.000
_cell.length_c   1.000
_cell.angle_alpha   90.00
_cell.angle_beta   90.00
_cell.angle_gamma   90.00
#
_symmetry.space_group_name_H-M   'P 1'
#
loop_
_entity.id
_entity.type
_entity.pdbx_description
1 polymer ?
#
loop_
_entity_poly.entity_id
_entity_poly.type
_entity_poly.pdbx_seq_one_letter_code
_entity_poly.pdbx_strand_id
1 'polypeptide(L)'
;MVRVLVELRVPPSDPSALRNAQDAVLGRLTGTGTRLARRYETAPLLALEIDAAALARLEEMRDLVTRVRADRISPPYEGPAPRR
;
A
#
# COMPACT_ATOMS: atom_id res chain seq x y z
N MET A 1 13.42 -5.45 -5.56
CA MET A 1 12.22 -5.01 -4.82
C MET A 1 11.59 -3.85 -5.55
N VAL A 2 10.26 -3.78 -5.55
CA VAL A 2 9.48 -2.68 -6.13
C VAL A 2 8.62 -2.04 -5.06
N ARG A 3 8.35 -0.74 -5.20
CA ARG A 3 7.45 -0.02 -4.30
C ARG A 3 6.02 -0.09 -4.81
N VAL A 4 5.10 -0.41 -3.92
CA VAL A 4 3.68 -0.55 -4.23
C VAL A 4 2.81 0.17 -3.21
N LEU A 5 1.66 0.64 -3.69
CA LEU A 5 0.52 1.03 -2.88
C LEU A 5 -0.50 -0.11 -2.89
N VAL A 6 -0.86 -0.58 -1.70
CA VAL A 6 -1.85 -1.62 -1.48
C VAL A 6 -3.12 -0.98 -0.95
N GLU A 7 -4.21 -1.12 -1.70
CA GLU A 7 -5.55 -0.70 -1.30
C GLU A 7 -6.22 -1.82 -0.48
N LEU A 8 -6.72 -1.47 0.71
CA LEU A 8 -7.30 -2.41 1.66
C LEU A 8 -8.83 -2.38 1.61
N ARG A 9 -9.43 -3.56 1.83
CA ARG A 9 -10.88 -3.72 1.96
C ARG A 9 -11.31 -3.39 3.38
N VAL A 10 -11.52 -2.12 3.67
CA VAL A 10 -11.96 -1.64 4.99
C VAL A 10 -13.08 -0.59 4.83
N PRO A 11 -14.15 -0.64 5.64
CA PRO A 11 -15.12 0.45 5.70
C PRO A 11 -14.44 1.73 6.23
N PRO A 12 -14.68 2.92 5.62
CA PRO A 12 -13.98 4.16 5.97
C PRO A 12 -14.28 4.70 7.37
N SER A 13 -15.24 4.12 8.09
CA SER A 13 -15.80 4.67 9.32
C SER A 13 -15.10 4.22 10.61
N ASP A 14 -14.16 3.27 10.55
CA ASP A 14 -13.58 2.63 11.73
C ASP A 14 -12.03 2.60 11.65
N PRO A 15 -11.34 3.53 12.36
CA PRO A 15 -9.87 3.55 12.44
C PRO A 15 -9.26 2.27 13.04
N SER A 16 -9.97 1.60 13.96
CA SER A 16 -9.51 0.34 14.53
C SER A 16 -9.62 -0.80 13.51
N ALA A 17 -10.70 -0.84 12.72
CA ALA A 17 -10.81 -1.79 11.61
C ALA A 17 -9.70 -1.59 10.57
N LEU A 18 -9.33 -0.34 10.26
CA LEU A 18 -8.22 -0.03 9.38
C LEU A 18 -6.89 -0.59 9.92
N ARG A 19 -6.60 -0.28 11.18
CA ARG A 19 -5.37 -0.75 11.82
C ARG A 19 -5.29 -2.27 11.84
N ASN A 20 -6.39 -2.94 12.19
CA ASN A 20 -6.48 -4.40 12.20
C ASN A 20 -6.24 -5.02 10.82
N ALA A 21 -6.84 -4.45 9.77
CA ALA A 21 -6.63 -4.92 8.40
C ALA A 21 -5.17 -4.73 7.95
N GLN A 22 -4.56 -3.59 8.30
CA GLN A 22 -3.15 -3.32 8.01
C GLN A 22 -2.22 -4.31 8.74
N ASP A 23 -2.47 -4.58 10.03
CA ASP A 23 -1.69 -5.53 10.81
C ASP A 23 -1.88 -6.97 10.29
N ALA A 24 -3.10 -7.34 9.88
CA ALA A 24 -3.37 -8.65 9.28
C ALA A 24 -2.61 -8.88 7.96
N VAL A 25 -2.58 -7.88 7.06
CA VAL A 25 -1.82 -7.96 5.81
C VAL A 25 -0.33 -8.10 6.10
N LEU A 26 0.25 -7.27 6.98
CA LEU A 26 1.66 -7.36 7.34
C LEU A 26 2.01 -8.70 7.99
N GLY A 27 1.15 -9.22 8.87
CA GLY A 27 1.31 -10.53 9.48
C GLY A 27 1.39 -11.66 8.44
N ARG A 28 0.51 -11.65 7.44
CA ARG A 28 0.50 -12.65 6.35
C ARG A 28 1.68 -12.52 5.38
N LEU A 29 2.38 -11.39 5.37
CA LEU A 29 3.60 -11.15 4.58
C LEU A 29 4.89 -11.50 5.34
N THR A 30 4.81 -11.87 6.61
CA THR A 30 5.96 -12.32 7.40
C THR A 30 6.68 -13.47 6.69
N GLY A 31 8.01 -13.40 6.60
CA GLY A 31 8.81 -14.41 5.91
C GLY A 31 8.92 -14.23 4.39
N THR A 32 8.25 -13.21 3.82
CA THR A 32 8.51 -12.74 2.44
C THR A 32 9.49 -11.57 2.43
N GLY A 33 10.02 -11.19 1.26
CA GLY A 33 10.79 -9.95 1.10
C GLY A 33 9.91 -8.70 1.10
N THR A 34 9.13 -8.48 2.17
CA THR A 34 8.31 -7.29 2.36
C THR A 34 8.95 -6.34 3.37
N ARG A 35 8.93 -5.03 3.07
CA ARG A 35 9.27 -3.95 3.99
C ARG A 35 8.17 -2.89 3.98
N LEU A 36 7.75 -2.46 5.17
CA LEU A 36 6.80 -1.35 5.32
C LEU A 36 7.49 -0.02 4.99
N ALA A 37 7.02 0.67 3.95
CA ALA A 37 7.51 2.01 3.60
C ALA A 37 6.66 3.12 4.23
N ARG A 38 5.33 2.93 4.28
CA ARG A 38 4.40 3.85 4.95
C ARG A 38 3.11 3.17 5.37
N ARG A 39 2.64 3.51 6.56
CA ARG A 39 1.29 3.22 7.04
C ARG A 39 0.46 4.51 7.02
N TYR A 40 -0.72 4.45 6.42
CA TYR A 40 -1.65 5.59 6.38
C TYR A 40 -2.68 5.43 7.49
N GLU A 41 -2.87 6.47 8.30
CA GLU A 41 -3.75 6.41 9.47
C GLU A 41 -5.22 6.68 9.13
N THR A 42 -5.47 7.41 8.05
CA THR A 42 -6.82 7.87 7.65
C THR A 42 -7.25 7.37 6.27
N ALA A 43 -6.36 6.71 5.54
CA ALA A 43 -6.65 6.12 4.23
C ALA A 43 -6.43 4.61 4.29
N PRO A 44 -7.27 3.79 3.63
CA PRO A 44 -7.15 2.33 3.62
C PRO A 44 -6.03 1.86 2.69
N LEU A 45 -4.80 2.31 2.99
CA LEU A 45 -3.62 2.14 2.17
C LEU A 45 -2.43 1.66 3.01
N LEU A 46 -1.57 0.85 2.38
CA LEU A 46 -0.20 0.59 2.81
C LEU A 46 0.75 0.86 1.66
N ALA A 47 1.84 1.59 1.92
CA ALA A 47 2.97 1.62 0.98
C ALA A 47 4.01 0.59 1.42
N LEU A 48 4.35 -0.34 0.53
CA LEU A 48 5.26 -1.45 0.79
C LEU A 48 6.37 -1.47 -0.27
N GLU A 49 7.56 -1.92 0.13
CA GLU A 49 8.57 -2.44 -0.77
C GLU A 49 8.47 -3.96 -0.75
N ILE A 50 8.34 -4.58 -1.92
CA ILE A 50 8.07 -6.03 -2.04
C ILE A 50 8.95 -6.69 -3.11
N ASP A 51 9.20 -7.98 -2.93
CA ASP A 51 9.69 -8.88 -3.97
C ASP A 51 8.53 -9.62 -4.69
N ALA A 52 8.88 -10.55 -5.57
CA ALA A 52 7.89 -11.33 -6.32
C ALA A 52 7.08 -12.30 -5.43
N ALA A 53 7.69 -12.85 -4.37
CA ALA A 53 7.01 -13.76 -3.44
C ALA A 53 5.96 -13.01 -2.60
N ALA A 54 6.31 -11.81 -2.13
CA ALA A 54 5.40 -10.91 -1.46
C ALA A 54 4.25 -10.46 -2.37
N LEU A 55 4.51 -10.19 -3.65
CA LEU A 55 3.46 -9.85 -4.62
C LEU A 55 2.48 -11.01 -4.81
N ALA A 56 2.97 -12.22 -5.07
CA ALA A 56 2.11 -13.41 -5.21
C ALA A 56 1.25 -13.61 -3.96
N ARG A 57 1.84 -13.42 -2.78
CA ARG A 57 1.12 -13.54 -1.51
C ARG A 57 0.04 -12.46 -1.36
N LEU A 58 0.27 -11.23 -1.78
CA LEU A 58 -0.75 -10.17 -1.80
C LEU A 58 -1.92 -10.50 -2.73
N GLU A 59 -1.66 -11.09 -3.90
CA GLU A 59 -2.69 -11.45 -4.90
C GLU A 59 -3.66 -12.54 -4.40
N GLU A 60 -3.22 -13.37 -3.44
CA GLU A 60 -4.04 -14.37 -2.76
C GLU A 60 -4.96 -13.76 -1.70
N MET A 61 -4.64 -12.59 -1.15
CA MET A 61 -5.38 -11.95 -0.04
C MET A 61 -6.60 -11.15 -0.52
N ARG A 62 -7.43 -11.71 -1.41
CA ARG A 62 -8.59 -10.99 -1.98
C ARG A 62 -9.67 -10.62 -0.95
N ASP A 63 -9.61 -11.22 0.23
CA ASP A 63 -10.40 -10.89 1.41
C ASP A 63 -9.99 -9.56 2.06
N LEU A 64 -8.70 -9.19 1.98
CA LEU A 64 -8.13 -8.01 2.64
C LEU A 64 -7.66 -6.93 1.67
N VAL A 65 -7.26 -7.32 0.46
CA VAL A 65 -6.65 -6.44 -0.55
C VAL A 65 -7.62 -6.28 -1.71
N THR A 66 -7.95 -5.03 -2.03
CA THR A 66 -8.77 -4.71 -3.21
C THR A 66 -7.89 -4.49 -4.44
N ARG A 67 -6.70 -3.91 -4.26
CA ARG A 67 -5.80 -3.58 -5.36
C ARG A 67 -4.35 -3.43 -4.91
N VAL A 68 -3.42 -3.77 -5.80
CA VAL A 68 -2.00 -3.45 -5.68
C VAL A 68 -1.61 -2.60 -6.88
N ARG A 69 -0.91 -1.48 -6.65
CA ARG A 69 -0.42 -0.58 -7.71
C ARG A 69 1.04 -0.27 -7.50
N ALA A 70 1.79 -0.10 -8.59
CA ALA A 70 3.14 0.44 -8.51
C ALA A 70 3.11 1.88 -7.94
N ASP A 71 3.90 2.13 -6.91
CA ASP A 71 4.10 3.45 -6.29
C ASP A 71 5.31 4.11 -6.93
N ARG A 72 5.08 4.80 -8.05
CA ARG A 72 6.13 5.49 -8.82
C ARG A 72 6.31 6.90 -8.31
N ILE A 73 7.55 7.26 -7.99
CA ILE A 73 7.92 8.64 -7.68
C ILE A 73 7.89 9.44 -8.99
N SER A 74 7.09 10.52 -9.05
CA SER A 74 7.19 11.48 -10.15
C SER A 74 8.18 12.60 -9.79
N PRO A 75 8.91 13.15 -10.77
CA PRO A 75 9.64 14.38 -10.55
C PRO A 75 8.67 15.52 -10.19
N PRO A 76 9.16 16.59 -9.53
CA PRO A 76 8.40 17.81 -9.33
C PRO A 76 7.88 18.34 -10.66
N TYR A 77 6.66 18.87 -10.65
CA TYR A 77 6.09 19.49 -11.83
C TYR A 77 6.77 20.84 -12.10
N GLU A 78 7.63 20.89 -13.13
CA GLU A 78 8.25 22.12 -13.64
C GLU A 78 7.34 22.78 -14.69
N GLY A 79 6.13 23.19 -14.27
CA GLY A 79 5.22 23.92 -15.15
C GLY A 79 5.76 25.29 -15.57
N PRO A 80 5.35 25.82 -16.75
CA PRO A 80 5.74 27.18 -17.14
C PRO A 80 5.22 28.19 -16.11
N ALA A 81 6.07 29.17 -15.77
CA ALA A 81 5.74 30.23 -14.82
C ALA A 81 4.40 30.91 -15.21
N PRO A 82 3.54 31.26 -14.24
CA PRO A 82 2.27 31.90 -14.54
C PRO A 82 2.52 33.20 -15.30
N ARG A 83 1.90 33.35 -16.47
CA ARG A 83 1.92 34.60 -17.22
C ARG A 83 1.07 35.61 -16.46
N ARG A 84 1.69 36.73 -16.06
CA ARG A 84 1.02 37.91 -15.50
C ARG A 84 0.25 38.65 -16.57
#